data_AF-A0A6M5JCR0-F1
#
_entry.id   AF-A0A6M5JCR0-F1
#
_cell.length_a   1.000
_cell.length_b   1.000
_cell.length_c   1.000
_cell.angle_alpha   90.00
_cell.angle_beta   90.00
_cell.angle_gamma   90.00
#
_symmetry.space_group_name_H-M   'P 1'
#
loop_
_entity.id
_entity.type
_entity.pdbx_description
1 polymer ?
#
loop_
_entity_poly.entity_id
_entity_poly.type
_entity_poly.pdbx_seq_one_letter_code
_entity_poly.pdbx_strand_id
1 'polypeptide(L)'
;MANAMEGRWWLDFTHRTPRNPAGNELILDDGAVTIAVTGVSAGSYQIEPALLTITLSMPAIPDEGPWRMEAKLVLLDPADPPELLSGIVQAIDSKGRVIANSACALVRRPGQA
;
A
#
# COMPACT_ATOMS: atom_id res chain seq x y z
N MET A 1 -12.90 -12.85 -11.37
CA MET A 1 -11.96 -13.86 -10.82
C MET A 1 -11.23 -13.13 -9.72
N ALA A 2 -11.34 -13.59 -8.47
CA ALA A 2 -10.62 -12.95 -7.38
C ALA A 2 -9.11 -13.09 -7.62
N ASN A 3 -8.39 -11.98 -7.70
CA ASN A 3 -6.94 -11.95 -7.73
C ASN A 3 -6.42 -12.42 -6.36
N ALA A 4 -5.36 -13.24 -6.30
CA ALA A 4 -4.85 -13.79 -5.04
C ALA A 4 -4.35 -12.71 -4.07
N MET A 5 -4.06 -11.50 -4.57
CA MET A 5 -3.76 -10.32 -3.78
C MET A 5 -4.97 -9.65 -3.12
N GLU A 6 -6.20 -10.00 -3.49
CA GLU A 6 -7.39 -9.43 -2.89
C GLU A 6 -7.51 -9.79 -1.40
N GLY A 7 -8.12 -8.88 -0.65
CA GLY A 7 -8.40 -9.04 0.76
C GLY A 7 -7.75 -7.99 1.64
N ARG A 8 -7.64 -8.31 2.94
CA ARG A 8 -7.14 -7.40 3.97
C ARG A 8 -5.64 -7.55 4.16
N TRP A 9 -4.96 -6.42 4.17
CA TRP A 9 -3.52 -6.31 4.32
C TRP A 9 -3.17 -5.21 5.32
N TRP A 10 -2.01 -5.34 5.94
CA TRP A 10 -1.44 -4.34 6.82
C TRP A 10 -0.14 -3.81 6.20
N LEU A 11 -0.05 -2.50 6.00
CA LEU A 11 1.18 -1.86 5.54
C LEU A 11 2.02 -1.42 6.75
N ASP A 12 3.12 -2.13 6.98
CA ASP A 12 4.09 -1.84 8.04
C ASP A 12 5.25 -0.98 7.51
N PHE A 13 5.57 0.09 8.22
CA PHE A 13 6.67 1.00 7.91
C PHE A 13 7.93 0.74 8.73
N THR A 14 8.09 -0.48 9.27
CA THR A 14 9.25 -1.14 9.93
C THR A 14 9.96 -0.40 11.08
N HIS A 15 9.74 0.89 11.26
CA HIS A 15 10.39 1.75 12.26
C HIS A 15 9.52 2.92 12.73
N ARG A 16 8.25 2.97 12.33
CA ARG A 16 7.32 4.02 12.75
C ARG A 16 6.05 3.38 13.27
N THR A 17 5.85 3.38 14.58
CA THR A 17 4.57 3.01 15.18
C THR A 17 3.55 4.08 14.76
N PRO A 18 2.53 3.73 13.96
CA PRO A 18 1.52 4.70 13.56
C PRO A 18 0.76 5.18 14.80
N ARG A 19 0.38 6.47 14.83
CA ARG A 19 -0.47 7.02 15.91
C ARG A 19 -1.83 6.33 15.98
N ASN A 20 -2.34 5.86 14.85
CA ASN A 20 -3.51 5.00 14.77
C ASN A 20 -3.14 3.75 13.95
N PRO A 21 -2.96 2.60 14.61
CA PRO A 21 -2.69 1.35 13.92
C PRO A 21 -3.71 1.06 12.82
N ALA A 22 -5.00 1.20 13.10
CA ALA A 22 -6.06 0.85 12.15
C ALA A 22 -6.00 1.63 10.81
N GLY A 23 -5.30 2.77 10.75
CA GLY A 23 -5.11 3.55 9.51
C GLY A 23 -4.19 2.90 8.48
N ASN A 24 -3.41 1.88 8.87
CA ASN A 24 -2.50 1.15 7.98
C ASN A 24 -3.11 -0.15 7.45
N GLU A 25 -4.34 -0.49 7.86
CA GLU A 25 -5.07 -1.61 7.27
C GLU A 25 -5.70 -1.20 5.95
N LEU A 26 -5.38 -1.97 4.92
CA LEU A 26 -5.82 -1.77 3.54
C LEU A 26 -6.69 -2.95 3.11
N ILE A 27 -7.69 -2.68 2.30
CA ILE A 27 -8.40 -3.67 1.50
C ILE A 27 -7.95 -3.48 0.06
N LEU A 28 -7.45 -4.55 -0.55
CA LEU A 28 -7.15 -4.63 -1.97
C LEU A 28 -8.30 -5.37 -2.66
N ASP A 29 -8.94 -4.72 -3.63
CA ASP A 29 -10.07 -5.30 -4.37
C ASP A 29 -10.15 -4.67 -5.77
N ASP A 30 -10.19 -5.49 -6.81
CA ASP A 30 -10.31 -5.08 -8.23
C ASP A 30 -9.40 -3.90 -8.65
N GLY A 31 -8.13 -3.93 -8.23
CA GLY A 31 -7.15 -2.86 -8.52
C GLY A 31 -7.30 -1.60 -7.68
N ALA A 32 -8.30 -1.51 -6.81
CA ALA A 32 -8.50 -0.41 -5.87
C ALA A 32 -7.89 -0.70 -4.50
N VAL A 33 -7.54 0.37 -3.78
CA VAL A 33 -7.08 0.33 -2.39
C VAL A 33 -8.03 1.14 -1.54
N THR A 34 -8.52 0.54 -0.47
CA THR A 34 -9.45 1.15 0.49
C THR A 34 -8.86 1.08 1.90
N ILE A 35 -9.00 2.12 2.71
CA ILE A 35 -8.63 2.05 4.12
C ILE A 35 -9.67 1.19 4.86
N ALA A 36 -9.25 0.08 5.45
CA ALA A 36 -10.17 -0.93 6.00
C ALA A 36 -11.07 -0.37 7.12
N VAL A 37 -10.55 0.51 7.98
CA VAL A 37 -11.30 1.06 9.11
C VAL A 37 -12.38 2.08 8.70
N THR A 38 -12.18 2.79 7.60
CA THR A 38 -13.12 3.83 7.15
C THR A 38 -13.94 3.42 5.93
N GLY A 39 -13.52 2.39 5.18
CA GLY A 39 -14.11 2.02 3.90
C GLY A 39 -13.88 3.08 2.80
N VAL A 40 -13.01 4.06 3.03
CA VAL A 40 -12.74 5.15 2.09
C VAL A 40 -11.67 4.71 1.09
N SER A 41 -11.94 4.94 -0.20
CA SER A 41 -10.95 4.73 -1.26
C SER A 41 -9.71 5.60 -1.01
N ALA A 42 -8.55 4.96 -1.01
CA ALA A 42 -7.24 5.58 -0.74
C ALA A 42 -6.37 5.66 -1.99
N GLY A 43 -6.63 4.82 -2.98
CA GLY A 43 -5.87 4.79 -4.23
C GLY A 43 -6.05 3.47 -4.98
N SER A 44 -4.96 2.98 -5.55
CA SER A 44 -4.96 1.82 -6.44
C SER A 44 -3.74 0.95 -6.25
N TYR A 45 -3.81 -0.28 -6.73
CA TYR A 45 -2.67 -1.18 -6.82
C TYR A 45 -2.56 -1.79 -8.21
N GLN A 46 -1.32 -2.13 -8.58
CA GLN A 46 -0.98 -2.75 -9.85
C GLN A 46 -0.02 -3.90 -9.60
N ILE A 47 -0.20 -4.98 -10.34
CA ILE A 47 0.68 -6.15 -10.30
C ILE A 47 1.42 -6.25 -11.63
N GLU A 48 2.73 -6.29 -11.54
CA GLU A 48 3.65 -6.56 -12.63
C GLU A 48 4.43 -7.85 -12.32
N PRO A 49 5.13 -8.47 -13.29
CA PRO A 49 5.98 -9.60 -13.01
C PRO A 49 6.98 -9.28 -11.88
N ALA A 50 6.99 -10.10 -10.83
CA ALA A 50 7.84 -9.94 -9.64
C ALA A 50 7.54 -8.72 -8.74
N LEU A 51 6.50 -7.91 -9.01
CA LEU A 51 6.28 -6.63 -8.34
C LEU A 51 4.80 -6.33 -8.08
N LEU A 52 4.50 -5.91 -6.85
CA LEU A 52 3.25 -5.26 -6.47
C LEU A 52 3.55 -3.78 -6.19
N THR A 53 2.79 -2.89 -6.84
CA THR A 53 2.84 -1.45 -6.56
C THR A 53 1.51 -1.01 -5.95
N ILE A 54 1.54 -0.42 -4.76
CA ILE A 54 0.40 0.22 -4.10
C ILE A 54 0.61 1.73 -4.15
N THR A 55 -0.34 2.46 -4.73
CA THR A 55 -0.33 3.93 -4.79
C THR A 55 -1.43 4.47 -3.90
N LEU A 56 -1.07 5.28 -2.91
CA LEU A 56 -1.98 5.97 -2.01
C LEU A 56 -1.95 7.47 -2.30
N SER A 57 -3.13 8.05 -2.51
CA SER A 57 -3.30 9.50 -2.66
C SER A 57 -3.28 10.16 -1.30
N MET A 58 -2.40 11.14 -1.10
CA MET A 58 -2.30 11.85 0.17
C MET A 58 -2.95 13.24 0.09
N PRO A 59 -3.46 13.78 1.21
CA PRO A 59 -3.96 15.15 1.24
C PRO A 59 -2.89 16.14 0.77
N ALA A 60 -3.25 17.06 -0.11
CA ALA A 60 -2.31 18.08 -0.59
C ALA A 60 -1.73 18.88 0.58
N ILE A 61 -0.43 19.15 0.52
CA ILE A 61 0.24 20.05 1.46
C ILE A 61 0.12 21.46 0.88
N PRO A 62 -0.33 22.47 1.66
CA PRO A 62 -0.35 23.86 1.22
C PRO A 62 1.02 24.25 0.63
N ASP A 63 1.01 24.94 -0.50
CA ASP A 63 2.22 25.41 -1.23
C ASP A 63 3.13 24.34 -1.87
N GLU A 64 2.95 23.05 -1.55
CA GLU A 64 3.69 21.94 -2.18
C GLU A 64 2.85 21.15 -3.21
N GLY A 65 1.53 21.22 -3.07
CA GLY A 65 0.56 20.59 -3.96
C GLY A 65 0.26 19.12 -3.60
N PRO A 66 -0.31 18.35 -4.53
CA PRO A 66 -0.61 16.95 -4.30
C PRO A 66 0.67 16.14 -4.16
N TRP A 67 0.62 15.12 -3.30
CA TRP A 67 1.68 14.14 -3.16
C TRP A 67 1.05 12.77 -2.98
N ARG A 68 1.85 11.73 -3.20
CA ARG A 68 1.40 10.34 -3.09
C ARG A 68 2.44 9.48 -2.40
N MET A 69 1.98 8.37 -1.85
CA MET A 69 2.85 7.31 -1.37
C MET A 69 2.78 6.14 -2.34
N GLU A 70 3.94 5.64 -2.78
CA GLU A 70 4.05 4.42 -3.59
C GLU A 70 4.81 3.36 -2.80
N ALA A 71 4.18 2.24 -2.47
CA ALA A 71 4.86 1.06 -1.94
C ALA A 71 5.14 0.08 -3.08
N LYS A 72 6.43 -0.25 -3.27
CA LYS A 72 6.93 -1.20 -4.27
C LYS A 72 7.41 -2.44 -3.53
N LEU A 73 6.68 -3.53 -3.69
CA LEU A 73 6.79 -4.76 -2.91
C LEU A 73 7.16 -5.93 -3.83
N VAL A 74 8.14 -6.73 -3.42
CA VAL A 74 8.56 -7.90 -4.21
C VAL A 74 7.47 -8.96 -4.14
N LEU A 75 6.94 -9.35 -5.30
CA LEU A 75 5.88 -10.35 -5.45
C LEU A 75 6.29 -11.38 -6.51
N LEU A 76 7.04 -12.41 -6.10
CA LEU A 76 7.65 -13.37 -7.02
C LEU A 76 6.62 -14.20 -7.79
N ASP A 77 5.52 -14.59 -7.12
CA ASP A 77 4.41 -15.33 -7.72
C ASP A 77 3.08 -14.64 -7.35
N PRO A 78 2.39 -13.99 -8.30
CA PRO A 78 1.11 -13.35 -8.05
C PRO A 78 -0.05 -14.34 -7.92
N ALA A 79 0.10 -15.60 -8.31
CA ALA A 79 -0.93 -16.63 -8.14
C ALA A 79 -0.92 -17.23 -6.72
N ASP A 80 0.23 -17.22 -6.06
CA ASP A 80 0.41 -17.67 -4.68
C ASP A 80 1.24 -16.66 -3.87
N PRO A 81 0.67 -15.48 -3.56
CA PRO A 81 1.39 -14.44 -2.84
C PRO A 81 1.67 -14.89 -1.40
N PRO A 82 2.91 -14.72 -0.91
CA PRO A 82 3.23 -15.00 0.48
C PRO A 82 2.44 -14.07 1.41
N GLU A 83 2.27 -14.50 2.67
CA GLU A 83 1.63 -13.68 3.71
C GLU A 83 2.40 -12.41 4.05
N LEU A 84 3.68 -12.32 3.65
CA LEU A 84 4.53 -11.17 3.88
C LEU A 84 5.26 -10.81 2.59
N LEU A 85 5.05 -9.59 2.12
CA LEU A 85 5.78 -8.99 1.01
C LEU A 85 6.67 -7.89 1.57
N SER A 86 7.96 -7.90 1.22
CA SER A 86 8.91 -6.85 1.62
C SER A 86 9.16 -5.88 0.49
N GLY A 87 9.42 -4.62 0.81
CA GLY A 87 9.62 -3.60 -0.19
C GLY A 87 10.07 -2.26 0.35
N ILE A 88 9.88 -1.24 -0.49
CA ILE A 88 10.19 0.16 -0.17
C ILE A 88 8.93 0.99 -0.40
N VAL A 89 8.63 1.86 0.55
CA VAL A 89 7.66 2.94 0.35
C VAL A 89 8.39 4.23 -0.01
N GLN A 90 7.83 4.98 -0.95
CA GLN A 90 8.35 6.25 -1.44
C GLN A 90 7.27 7.32 -1.27
N ALA A 91 7.65 8.48 -0.73
CA ALA A 91 6.84 9.69 -0.82
C ALA A 91 7.24 10.43 -2.10
N ILE A 92 6.26 10.76 -2.94
CA ILE A 92 6.46 11.36 -4.26
C ILE A 92 5.69 12.66 -4.34
N ASP A 93 6.38 13.75 -4.67
CA ASP A 93 5.80 15.08 -4.79
C ASP A 93 5.00 15.26 -6.10
N SER A 94 4.36 16.42 -6.24
CA SER A 94 3.57 16.81 -7.42
C SER A 94 4.37 16.83 -8.73
N LYS A 95 5.71 16.87 -8.67
CA LYS A 95 6.62 16.83 -9.82
C LYS A 95 7.12 15.42 -10.14
N GLY A 96 6.66 14.41 -9.40
CA GLY A 96 7.09 13.03 -9.56
C GLY A 96 8.45 12.72 -8.92
N ARG A 97 8.98 13.59 -8.06
CA ARG A 97 10.27 13.38 -7.40
C ARG A 97 10.07 12.60 -6.10
N VAL A 98 10.93 11.61 -5.87
CA VAL A 98 11.01 10.92 -4.57
C VAL A 98 11.66 11.84 -3.55
N ILE A 99 10.92 12.22 -2.52
CA ILE A 99 11.38 13.13 -1.45
C ILE A 99 11.74 12.40 -0.16
N ALA A 100 11.21 11.19 0.03
CA ALA A 100 11.58 10.29 1.11
C ALA A 100 11.33 8.85 0.68
N ASN A 101 12.09 7.92 1.25
CA ASN A 101 11.80 6.50 1.14
C ASN A 101 12.11 5.78 2.45
N SER A 102 11.50 4.62 2.66
CA SER A 102 11.73 3.77 3.84
C SER A 102 11.41 2.32 3.50
N ALA A 103 12.06 1.40 4.19
CA ALA A 103 11.68 -0.01 4.12
C ALA A 103 10.24 -0.19 4.62
N CYS A 104 9.50 -1.08 3.99
CA CYS A 104 8.14 -1.44 4.38
C CYS A 104 7.88 -2.93 4.16
N ALA A 105 6.83 -3.42 4.79
CA ALA A 105 6.29 -4.74 4.53
C ALA A 105 4.77 -4.66 4.39
N LEU A 106 4.21 -5.49 3.52
CA LEU A 106 2.78 -5.72 3.41
C LEU A 106 2.48 -7.10 3.98
N VAL A 107 1.67 -7.14 5.04
CA VAL A 107 1.38 -8.36 5.80
C VAL A 107 -0.09 -8.72 5.62
N ARG A 108 -0.36 -9.94 5.16
CA ARG A 108 -1.73 -10.43 4.98
C ARG A 108 -2.41 -10.54 6.33
N ARG A 109 -3.66 -10.07 6.41
CA ARG A 109 -4.47 -10.20 7.62
C ARG A 109 -5.48 -11.31 7.38
N PRO A 110 -5.58 -12.30 8.29
CA PRO A 110 -6.66 -13.27 8.21
C PRO A 110 -7.99 -12.51 8.22
N GLY A 111 -8.88 -12.83 7.27
CA GLY A 111 -10.23 -12.28 7.26
C GLY A 111 -10.90 -12.62 8.59
N GLN A 112 -11.38 -11.61 9.33
CA GLN A 112 -12.43 -11.87 10.30
C GLN A 112 -13.64 -12.33 9.49
N ALA A 113 -13.97 -13.61 9.62
CA ALA A 113 -15.22 -14.19 9.15
C ALA A 113 -16.43 -13.47 9.77
#